data_AF-A0A0S3K6A4-F1
#
_entry.id   AF-A0A0S3K6A4-F1
#
_cell.length_a   1.000
_cell.length_b   1.000
_cell.length_c   1.000
_cell.angle_alpha   90.00
_cell.angle_beta   90.00
_cell.angle_gamma   90.00
#
_symmetry.space_group_name_H-M   'P 1'
#
loop_
_entity.id
_entity.type
_entity.pdbx_description
1 polymer ?
#
loop_
_entity_poly.entity_id
_entity_poly.type
_entity_poly.pdbx_seq_one_letter_code
_entity_poly.pdbx_strand_id
1 'polypeptide(L)'
;MARLGRLKFPWPLFAYPFYLWNRSPGKQGSHYDPNCDLFVPSERNMVLTSNAFLIGMLGVLALATAKLGVGAMFNLYFMPYWINVVWLDIVTYLHHHGPEDASEKMPWYRGEEWSYLRGGLTTIDRDYGIFNKIHHD
;
A
#
# COMPACT_ATOMS: atom_id res chain seq x y z
N MET A 1 0.05 8.17 24.55
CA MET A 1 1.12 8.80 23.74
C MET A 1 0.82 8.60 22.26
N ALA A 2 0.80 9.66 21.45
CA ALA A 2 0.80 9.50 20.01
C ALA A 2 2.13 8.84 19.61
N ARG A 3 2.07 7.62 19.05
CA ARG A 3 3.25 6.90 18.57
C ARG A 3 3.87 7.71 17.42
N LEU A 4 5.18 7.97 17.51
CA LEU A 4 5.96 8.71 16.52
C LEU A 4 5.67 8.18 15.09
N GLY A 5 5.46 9.07 14.12
CA GLY A 5 5.29 8.72 12.70
C GLY A 5 3.85 8.49 12.20
N ARG A 6 2.85 8.43 13.09
CA ARG A 6 1.44 8.36 12.64
C ARG A 6 0.99 9.73 12.14
N LEU A 7 0.64 9.83 10.86
CA LEU A 7 -0.14 10.91 10.25
C LEU A 7 0.56 12.26 10.01
N LYS A 8 1.90 12.34 10.09
CA LYS A 8 2.62 13.56 9.68
C LYS A 8 3.20 13.39 8.29
N PHE A 9 2.65 14.11 7.32
CA PHE A 9 3.21 14.20 5.97
C PHE A 9 4.72 14.53 6.03
N PRO A 10 5.55 13.92 5.17
CA PRO A 10 5.21 12.95 4.12
C PRO A 10 5.31 11.48 4.56
N TRP A 11 5.64 11.20 5.83
CA TRP A 11 6.02 9.85 6.29
C TRP A 11 5.01 8.73 6.02
N PRO A 12 3.68 8.98 6.09
CA PRO A 12 2.71 7.97 5.71
C PRO A 12 2.85 7.46 4.27
N LEU A 13 3.39 8.26 3.32
CA LEU A 13 3.55 7.88 1.91
C LEU A 13 4.65 6.84 1.67
N PHE A 14 5.40 6.48 2.71
CA PHE A 14 6.45 5.46 2.65
C PHE A 14 6.08 4.24 3.50
N ALA A 15 4.88 4.20 4.06
CA ALA A 15 4.52 3.23 5.08
C ALA A 15 4.12 1.86 4.50
N TYR A 16 3.68 1.80 3.24
CA TYR A 16 3.14 0.59 2.63
C TYR A 16 4.02 -0.66 2.79
N PRO A 17 5.34 -0.65 2.50
CA PRO A 17 6.18 -1.86 2.64
C PRO A 17 6.25 -2.36 4.09
N PHE A 18 6.20 -1.46 5.07
CA PHE A 18 6.23 -1.80 6.50
C PHE A 18 4.87 -2.27 7.01
N TYR A 19 3.79 -1.73 6.44
CA TYR A 19 2.41 -2.18 6.71
C TYR A 19 2.22 -3.66 6.35
N LEU A 20 2.88 -4.15 5.29
CA LEU A 20 2.82 -5.57 4.94
C LEU A 20 3.34 -6.47 6.07
N TRP A 21 4.38 -6.05 6.77
CA TRP A 21 5.00 -6.81 7.85
C TRP A 21 4.25 -6.75 9.18
N ASN A 22 3.79 -5.56 9.60
CA ASN A 22 3.31 -5.34 10.97
C ASN A 22 1.92 -4.68 11.07
N ARG A 23 1.23 -4.54 9.93
CA ARG A 23 -0.08 -3.87 9.80
C ARG A 23 -0.10 -2.47 10.43
N SER A 24 -1.30 -1.90 10.50
CA SER A 24 -1.55 -0.61 11.12
C SER A 24 -1.36 -0.67 12.64
N PRO A 25 -0.85 0.40 13.30
CA PRO A 25 -0.67 0.40 14.75
C PRO A 25 -1.96 0.05 15.51
N GLY A 26 -1.88 -0.88 16.44
CA GLY A 26 -3.02 -1.41 17.20
C GLY A 26 -3.66 -2.66 16.60
N LYS A 27 -3.19 -3.12 15.43
CA LYS A 27 -3.48 -4.43 14.86
C LYS A 27 -2.24 -5.34 14.99
N GLN A 28 -2.46 -6.65 14.98
CA GLN A 28 -1.41 -7.67 15.04
C GLN A 28 -1.44 -8.53 13.77
N GLY A 29 -0.36 -9.25 13.49
CA GLY A 29 -0.24 -10.12 12.31
C GLY A 29 0.49 -9.48 11.14
N SER A 30 0.73 -10.29 10.11
CA SER A 30 1.55 -9.96 8.94
C SER A 30 0.86 -10.49 7.68
N HIS A 31 0.96 -9.77 6.56
CA HIS A 31 0.45 -10.26 5.27
C HIS A 31 1.20 -11.50 4.77
N TYR A 32 2.36 -11.79 5.36
CA TYR A 32 3.16 -12.98 5.07
C TYR A 32 2.87 -14.15 6.01
N ASP A 33 2.07 -13.95 7.07
CA ASP A 33 1.68 -15.02 7.99
C ASP A 33 0.34 -15.63 7.56
N PRO A 34 0.32 -16.89 7.08
CA PRO A 34 -0.89 -17.52 6.59
C PRO A 34 -1.86 -17.92 7.70
N ASN A 35 -1.48 -17.77 8.98
CA ASN A 35 -2.32 -18.09 10.14
C ASN A 35 -2.82 -16.84 10.88
N CYS A 36 -2.53 -15.62 10.38
CA CYS A 36 -3.02 -14.41 11.00
C CYS A 36 -4.49 -14.13 10.67
N ASP A 37 -5.12 -13.21 11.40
CA ASP A 37 -6.54 -12.85 11.28
C ASP A 37 -6.88 -12.00 10.03
N LEU A 38 -5.93 -11.81 9.11
CA LEU A 38 -6.19 -11.18 7.81
C LEU A 38 -6.88 -12.11 6.83
N PHE A 39 -6.68 -13.42 6.96
CA PHE A 39 -7.06 -14.40 5.96
C PHE A 39 -8.00 -15.44 6.57
N VAL A 40 -8.96 -15.91 5.76
CA VAL A 40 -9.76 -17.07 6.15
C VAL A 40 -8.96 -18.36 5.92
N PRO A 41 -9.25 -19.47 6.62
CA PRO A 41 -8.46 -20.69 6.52
C PRO A 41 -8.29 -21.24 5.09
N SER A 42 -9.27 -21.02 4.21
CA SER A 42 -9.21 -21.44 2.81
C SER A 42 -8.16 -20.68 1.97
N GLU A 43 -7.73 -19.49 2.39
CA GLU A 43 -6.76 -18.65 1.67
C GLU A 43 -5.30 -18.99 2.04
N ARG A 44 -5.08 -19.85 3.04
CA ARG A 44 -3.77 -20.21 3.57
C ARG A 44 -2.75 -20.59 2.48
N ASN A 45 -3.17 -21.42 1.53
CA ASN A 45 -2.31 -21.88 0.44
C ASN A 45 -2.00 -20.76 -0.57
N MET A 46 -2.89 -19.78 -0.74
CA MET A 46 -2.65 -18.61 -1.59
C MET A 46 -1.55 -17.73 -0.98
N VAL A 47 -1.60 -17.50 0.34
CA VAL A 47 -0.56 -16.74 1.06
C VAL A 47 0.79 -17.43 0.94
N LEU A 48 0.86 -18.74 1.18
CA LEU A 48 2.10 -19.51 1.03
C LEU A 48 2.66 -19.47 -0.40
N THR A 49 1.78 -19.56 -1.40
CA THR A 49 2.17 -19.47 -2.80
C THR A 49 2.74 -18.08 -3.10
N SER A 50 2.07 -17.01 -2.69
CA SER A 50 2.54 -15.63 -2.87
C SER A 50 3.91 -15.41 -2.21
N ASN A 51 4.10 -15.90 -0.98
CA ASN A 51 5.38 -15.83 -0.27
C ASN A 51 6.50 -16.55 -1.05
N ALA A 52 6.23 -17.72 -1.63
CA ALA A 52 7.22 -18.45 -2.44
C ALA A 52 7.65 -17.64 -3.67
N PHE A 53 6.71 -17.00 -4.37
CA PHE A 53 7.02 -16.13 -5.51
C PHE A 53 7.80 -14.88 -5.09
N LEU A 54 7.49 -14.28 -3.95
CA LEU A 54 8.25 -13.14 -3.43
C LEU A 54 9.69 -13.52 -3.10
N ILE A 55 9.92 -14.69 -2.48
CA ILE A 55 11.27 -15.20 -2.24
C ILE A 55 12.00 -15.43 -3.58
N GLY A 56 11.33 -16.00 -4.57
CA GLY A 56 11.87 -16.17 -5.91
C GLY A 56 12.29 -14.84 -6.55
N MET A 57 11.44 -13.81 -6.44
CA MET A 57 11.75 -12.47 -6.94
C MET A 57 12.95 -11.85 -6.23
N LEU A 58 13.07 -12.00 -4.90
CA LEU A 58 14.25 -11.57 -4.15
C LEU A 58 15.53 -12.25 -4.68
N GLY A 59 15.46 -13.53 -5.03
CA GLY A 59 16.55 -14.26 -5.68
C GLY A 59 16.93 -13.66 -7.04
N VAL A 60 15.95 -13.34 -7.89
CA VAL A 60 16.19 -12.67 -9.18
C VAL A 60 16.87 -11.33 -8.99
N LEU A 61 16.41 -10.52 -8.03
CA LEU A 61 16.99 -9.21 -7.72
C LEU A 61 18.41 -9.33 -7.17
N ALA A 62 18.69 -10.34 -6.34
CA ALA A 62 20.04 -10.59 -5.85
C ALA A 62 21.00 -10.96 -6.98
N LEU A 63 20.58 -11.84 -7.90
CA LEU A 63 21.37 -12.20 -9.09
C LEU A 63 21.58 -11.01 -10.03
N ALA A 64 20.53 -10.21 -10.25
CA ALA A 64 20.63 -8.98 -11.04
C ALA A 64 21.60 -7.98 -10.40
N THR A 65 21.57 -7.83 -9.07
CA THR A 65 22.51 -6.98 -8.33
C THR A 65 23.94 -7.49 -8.43
N ALA A 66 24.16 -8.79 -8.34
CA ALA A 66 25.48 -9.39 -8.53
C ALA A 66 26.03 -9.17 -9.95
N LYS A 67 25.17 -9.17 -10.97
CA LYS A 67 25.56 -9.01 -12.37
C LYS A 67 25.71 -7.56 -12.82
N LEU A 68 24.82 -6.68 -12.39
CA LEU A 68 24.72 -5.28 -12.86
C LEU A 68 25.33 -4.28 -11.88
N GLY A 69 25.54 -4.69 -10.63
CA GLY A 69 26.04 -3.84 -9.55
C GLY A 69 24.93 -3.05 -8.84
N VAL A 70 25.24 -2.63 -7.62
CA VAL A 70 24.31 -1.91 -6.73
C VAL A 70 23.86 -0.58 -7.34
N GLY A 71 24.77 0.18 -7.96
CA GLY A 71 24.43 1.47 -8.58
C GLY A 71 23.40 1.35 -9.71
N ALA A 72 23.51 0.32 -10.55
CA ALA A 72 22.54 0.04 -11.60
C ALA A 72 21.17 -0.35 -11.00
N MET A 73 21.16 -1.25 -10.02
CA MET A 73 19.91 -1.69 -9.37
C MET A 73 19.24 -0.60 -8.54
N PHE A 74 20.01 0.34 -7.99
CA PHE A 74 19.47 1.51 -7.32
C PHE A 74 18.61 2.35 -8.29
N ASN A 75 19.12 2.61 -9.49
CA ASN A 75 18.42 3.40 -10.51
C ASN A 75 17.30 2.62 -11.20
N LEU A 76 17.50 1.33 -11.47
CA LEU A 76 16.57 0.53 -12.26
C LEU A 76 15.43 -0.09 -11.43
N TYR A 77 15.63 -0.29 -10.13
CA TYR A 77 14.67 -0.98 -9.29
C TYR A 77 14.32 -0.22 -8.02
N PHE A 78 15.31 0.13 -7.19
CA PHE A 78 15.04 0.73 -5.89
C PHE A 78 14.33 2.09 -6.01
N MET A 79 14.84 3.01 -6.83
CA MET A 79 14.23 4.33 -7.03
C MET A 79 12.84 4.24 -7.67
N PRO A 80 12.62 3.50 -8.79
CA PRO A 80 11.29 3.30 -9.35
C PRO A 80 10.30 2.66 -8.39
N TYR A 81 10.74 1.67 -7.59
CA TYR A 81 9.89 1.04 -6.58
C TYR A 81 9.39 2.04 -5.55
N TRP A 82 10.27 2.89 -4.99
CA TRP A 82 9.85 3.88 -4.01
C TRP A 82 8.98 4.99 -4.60
N ILE A 83 9.22 5.38 -5.85
CA ILE A 83 8.31 6.29 -6.57
C ILE A 83 6.92 5.64 -6.69
N ASN A 84 6.86 4.36 -7.05
CA ASN A 84 5.60 3.62 -7.12
C ASN A 84 4.91 3.52 -5.75
N VAL A 85 5.64 3.25 -4.66
CA VAL A 85 5.10 3.21 -3.29
C VAL A 85 4.47 4.56 -2.91
N VAL A 86 5.21 5.65 -3.10
CA VAL A 86 4.70 7.00 -2.80
C VAL A 86 3.48 7.33 -3.66
N TRP A 87 3.54 6.99 -4.94
CA TRP A 87 2.44 7.23 -5.86
C TRP A 87 1.19 6.44 -5.48
N LEU A 88 1.32 5.15 -5.15
CA LEU A 88 0.25 4.29 -4.66
C LEU A 88 -0.42 4.90 -3.42
N ASP A 89 0.37 5.31 -2.44
CA ASP A 89 -0.16 5.90 -1.20
C ASP A 89 -0.85 7.24 -1.46
N ILE A 90 -0.35 8.06 -2.39
CA ILE A 90 -1.00 9.32 -2.80
C ILE A 90 -2.36 9.04 -3.44
N VAL A 91 -2.44 8.17 -4.45
CA VAL A 91 -3.71 7.92 -5.15
C VAL A 91 -4.73 7.27 -4.22
N THR A 92 -4.30 6.32 -3.37
CA THR A 92 -5.17 5.73 -2.34
C THR A 92 -5.67 6.81 -1.36
N TYR A 93 -4.78 7.70 -0.90
CA TYR A 93 -5.19 8.80 -0.03
C TYR A 93 -6.25 9.69 -0.70
N LEU A 94 -5.99 10.14 -1.93
CA LEU A 94 -6.87 11.05 -2.67
C LEU A 94 -8.23 10.42 -3.03
N HIS A 95 -8.25 9.12 -3.32
CA HIS A 95 -9.51 8.40 -3.56
C HIS A 95 -10.35 8.26 -2.29
N HIS A 96 -9.74 8.17 -1.11
CA HIS A 96 -10.44 7.93 0.16
C HIS A 96 -10.61 9.18 1.04
N HIS A 97 -10.15 10.34 0.60
CA HIS A 97 -10.32 11.62 1.30
C HIS A 97 -10.96 12.62 0.36
N GLY A 98 -12.10 13.21 0.76
CA GLY A 98 -12.70 14.34 0.05
C GLY A 98 -11.94 15.65 0.29
N PRO A 99 -12.19 16.68 -0.53
CA PRO A 99 -11.69 18.04 -0.26
C PRO A 99 -12.18 18.56 1.10
N GLU A 100 -11.47 19.54 1.67
CA GLU A 100 -11.83 20.13 2.97
C GLU A 100 -13.12 20.95 2.93
N ASP A 101 -13.65 21.22 1.73
CA ASP A 101 -14.96 21.84 1.53
C ASP A 101 -16.06 21.00 2.19
N ALA A 102 -16.85 21.63 3.06
CA ALA A 102 -17.89 20.97 3.81
C ALA A 102 -19.01 20.39 2.93
N SER A 103 -19.23 20.94 1.74
CA SER A 103 -20.24 20.47 0.78
C SER A 103 -19.80 19.24 -0.02
N GLU A 104 -18.49 19.00 -0.11
CA GLU A 104 -17.87 17.91 -0.89
C GLU A 104 -17.15 16.89 0.01
N LYS A 105 -17.27 17.04 1.34
CA LYS A 105 -16.58 16.20 2.32
C LYS A 105 -17.16 14.79 2.33
N MET A 106 -16.32 13.81 2.01
CA MET A 106 -16.71 12.40 2.09
C MET A 106 -16.67 11.87 3.53
N PRO A 107 -17.66 11.06 3.93
CA PRO A 107 -17.69 10.47 5.28
C PRO A 107 -16.57 9.42 5.42
N TRP A 108 -15.83 9.50 6.53
CA TRP A 108 -14.80 8.52 6.87
C TRP A 108 -15.30 7.54 7.94
N TYR A 109 -15.82 6.40 7.51
CA TYR A 109 -16.36 5.39 8.42
C TYR A 109 -15.26 4.66 9.20
N ARG A 110 -15.53 4.40 10.48
CA ARG A 110 -14.64 3.69 11.41
C ARG A 110 -15.45 2.84 12.39
N GLY A 111 -14.81 1.81 12.94
CA GLY A 111 -15.47 0.94 13.92
C GLY A 111 -16.68 0.26 13.32
N GLU A 112 -17.79 0.25 14.05
CA GLU A 112 -19.06 -0.38 13.64
C GLU A 112 -19.73 0.32 12.45
N GLU A 113 -19.40 1.59 12.19
CA GLU A 113 -19.93 2.33 11.04
C GLU A 113 -19.30 1.90 9.71
N TRP A 114 -18.14 1.25 9.75
CA TRP A 114 -17.42 0.81 8.55
C TRP A 114 -17.96 -0.54 8.05
N SER A 115 -18.24 -0.60 6.75
CA SER A 115 -18.49 -1.85 6.03
C SER A 115 -17.78 -1.79 4.68
N TYR A 116 -17.52 -2.96 4.08
CA TYR A 116 -16.90 -3.04 2.75
C TYR A 116 -17.67 -2.21 1.71
N LEU A 117 -19.00 -2.32 1.70
CA LEU A 117 -19.87 -1.56 0.80
C LEU A 117 -19.77 -0.05 1.05
N ARG A 118 -19.87 0.40 2.31
CA ARG A 118 -19.77 1.83 2.65
C ARG A 118 -18.39 2.41 2.30
N GLY A 119 -17.33 1.67 2.55
CA GLY A 119 -15.97 2.05 2.16
C GLY A 119 -15.81 2.16 0.64
N GLY A 120 -16.35 1.20 -0.12
CA GLY A 120 -16.32 1.23 -1.57
C GLY A 120 -17.15 2.37 -2.17
N LEU A 121 -18.32 2.69 -1.60
CA LEU A 121 -19.16 3.79 -2.07
C LEU A 121 -18.64 5.19 -1.70
N THR A 122 -17.58 5.26 -0.90
CA THR A 122 -16.95 6.54 -0.50
C THR A 122 -15.62 6.82 -1.19
N THR A 123 -15.29 6.04 -2.24
CA THR A 123 -14.15 6.38 -3.10
C THR A 123 -14.55 7.43 -4.13
N ILE A 124 -13.70 8.45 -4.29
CA ILE A 124 -13.83 9.48 -5.32
C ILE A 124 -12.84 9.17 -6.43
N ASP A 125 -13.27 9.18 -7.67
CA ASP A 125 -12.37 9.15 -8.82
C ASP A 125 -11.81 10.56 -9.08
N ARG A 126 -10.50 10.69 -9.21
CA ARG A 126 -9.83 12.01 -9.22
C ARG A 126 -9.32 12.35 -10.61
N ASP A 127 -9.54 13.59 -11.02
CA ASP A 127 -8.86 14.16 -12.18
C ASP A 127 -7.40 14.46 -11.82
N TYR A 128 -6.48 13.66 -12.36
CA TYR A 128 -5.02 13.82 -12.24
C TYR A 128 -4.43 14.76 -13.31
N GLY A 129 -5.27 15.47 -14.05
CA GLY A 129 -4.88 16.44 -15.07
C GLY A 129 -4.08 15.78 -16.20
N ILE A 130 -2.83 16.23 -16.38
CA ILE A 130 -1.94 15.72 -17.43
C ILE A 130 -1.63 14.22 -17.28
N PHE A 131 -1.82 13.64 -16.10
CA PHE A 131 -1.56 12.23 -15.84
C PHE A 131 -2.77 11.31 -16.06
N ASN A 132 -3.95 11.83 -16.40
CA ASN A 132 -5.15 11.01 -16.60
C ASN A 132 -4.96 9.91 -17.63
N LYS A 133 -4.25 10.20 -18.73
CA LYS A 133 -3.98 9.23 -19.81
C LYS A 133 -3.14 8.02 -19.38
N ILE A 134 -2.52 8.08 -18.20
CA ILE A 134 -1.74 6.99 -17.63
C ILE A 134 -2.59 6.20 -16.61
N HIS A 135 -3.67 6.80 -16.08
CA HIS A 135 -4.42 6.31 -14.94
C HIS A 135 -5.86 5.85 -15.25
N HIS A 136 -6.55 6.52 -16.17
CA HIS A 136 -7.99 6.34 -16.43
C HIS A 136 -8.32 5.87 -17.84
N ASP A 137 -7.35 5.88 -18.76
CA ASP A 137 -7.51 5.38 -20.14
C ASP A 137 -7.03 3.93 -20.29
#